data_AF-A0A3D1T2Z4-F1
#
_entry.id   AF-A0A3D1T2Z4-F1
#
_cell.length_a   1.000
_cell.length_b   1.000
_cell.length_c   1.000
_cell.angle_alpha   90.00
_cell.angle_beta   90.00
_cell.angle_gamma   90.00
#
_symmetry.space_group_name_H-M   'P 1'
#
loop_
_entity.id
_entity.type
_entity.pdbx_description
1 polymer ?
#
loop_
_entity_poly.entity_id
_entity_poly.type
_entity_poly.pdbx_seq_one_letter_code
_entity_poly.pdbx_strand_id
1 'polypeptide(L)'
;AIIVATTRPETMLGDTAVAVNPADERYRKLIGKTVLLPIMNRPIPVIADEYVDMDFGTGAVKITPAHDPNDFEMGLRHQLPKIAVIGEDGRMTAAAGKYAGQDRLECRKGIIAELEAAGLLEKTETHVHNVGHCYRCDSSVEPLISKQWFVKMEPLAKPAIDIVKNGAVEFIPERFTKIYLNWMENIRDWCISRQLWWGHRIP
;
A
#
# COMPACT_ATOMS: atom_id res chain seq x y z
N ALA A 1 -14.89 -11.80 16.42
CA ALA A 1 -14.39 -11.54 15.06
C ALA A 1 -13.86 -10.11 14.99
N ILE A 2 -12.89 -9.84 14.11
CA ILE A 2 -12.45 -8.48 13.79
C ILE A 2 -12.97 -8.13 12.40
N ILE A 3 -13.58 -6.96 12.25
CA ILE A 3 -14.11 -6.49 10.96
C ILE A 3 -13.08 -5.54 10.37
N VAL A 4 -12.73 -5.75 9.10
CA VAL A 4 -11.74 -4.96 8.37
C VAL A 4 -12.41 -4.35 7.15
N ALA A 5 -12.16 -3.07 6.90
CA ALA A 5 -12.59 -2.39 5.69
C ALA A 5 -11.50 -2.46 4.61
N THR A 6 -11.88 -2.76 3.36
CA THR A 6 -10.95 -2.78 2.23
C THR A 6 -11.66 -2.44 0.93
N THR A 7 -10.99 -1.69 0.05
CA THR A 7 -11.40 -1.47 -1.34
C THR A 7 -10.79 -2.50 -2.31
N ARG A 8 -9.85 -3.32 -1.83
CA ARG A 8 -9.08 -4.30 -2.61
C ARG A 8 -9.17 -5.71 -2.00
N PRO A 9 -10.33 -6.37 -2.03
CA PRO A 9 -10.48 -7.70 -1.44
C PRO A 9 -9.57 -8.75 -2.09
N GLU A 10 -9.20 -8.61 -3.37
CA GLU A 10 -8.27 -9.54 -4.04
C GLU A 10 -6.87 -9.58 -3.41
N THR A 11 -6.44 -8.48 -2.78
CA THR A 11 -5.15 -8.42 -2.09
C THR A 11 -5.17 -9.15 -0.75
N MET A 12 -6.35 -9.42 -0.17
CA MET A 12 -6.46 -10.04 1.15
C MET A 12 -5.81 -11.42 1.21
N LEU A 13 -5.75 -12.13 0.08
CA LEU A 13 -5.09 -13.43 -0.01
C LEU A 13 -3.60 -13.36 0.36
N GLY A 14 -2.99 -12.17 0.26
CA GLY A 14 -1.61 -11.87 0.63
C GLY A 14 -1.45 -11.27 2.02
N ASP A 15 -2.52 -11.16 2.83
CA ASP A 15 -2.46 -10.50 4.13
C ASP A 15 -1.54 -11.23 5.10
N THR A 16 -0.74 -10.46 5.83
CA THR A 16 0.19 -11.02 6.81
C THR A 16 0.01 -10.47 8.22
N ALA A 17 -0.89 -9.49 8.40
CA ALA A 17 -1.39 -9.05 9.69
C ALA A 17 -2.72 -8.30 9.54
N VAL A 18 -3.35 -8.02 10.67
CA VAL A 18 -4.32 -6.92 10.81
C VAL A 18 -3.72 -5.89 11.75
N ALA A 19 -3.68 -4.62 11.35
CA ALA A 19 -3.18 -3.54 12.21
C ALA A 19 -4.35 -2.75 12.82
N VAL A 20 -4.16 -2.36 14.08
CA VAL A 20 -5.05 -1.47 14.84
C VAL A 20 -4.22 -0.37 15.48
N ASN A 21 -4.84 0.76 15.79
CA ASN A 21 -4.19 1.79 16.57
C ASN A 21 -4.03 1.33 18.03
N PRO A 22 -2.85 1.47 18.68
CA PRO A 22 -2.68 1.10 20.10
C PRO A 22 -3.59 1.89 21.07
N ALA A 23 -4.02 3.09 20.70
CA ALA A 23 -4.94 3.93 21.48
C ALA A 23 -6.41 3.51 21.30
N ASP A 24 -6.73 2.63 20.35
CA ASP A 24 -8.11 2.19 20.10
C ASP A 24 -8.56 1.15 21.15
N GLU A 25 -9.36 1.61 22.11
CA GLU A 25 -9.88 0.77 23.19
C GLU A 25 -10.71 -0.43 22.68
N ARG A 26 -11.32 -0.33 21.49
CA ARG A 26 -12.13 -1.41 20.88
C ARG A 26 -11.28 -2.65 20.61
N TYR A 27 -10.02 -2.44 20.20
CA TYR A 27 -9.13 -3.51 19.73
C TYR A 27 -7.93 -3.77 20.62
N ARG A 28 -7.70 -2.98 21.68
CA ARG A 28 -6.54 -3.13 22.57
C ARG A 28 -6.35 -4.55 23.12
N LYS A 29 -7.44 -5.28 23.39
CA LYS A 29 -7.40 -6.69 23.86
C LYS A 29 -7.11 -7.72 22.77
N LEU A 30 -7.05 -7.31 21.50
CA LEU A 30 -6.75 -8.16 20.35
C LEU A 30 -5.29 -8.05 19.92
N ILE A 31 -4.58 -6.98 20.28
CA ILE A 31 -3.16 -6.80 19.98
C ILE A 31 -2.36 -8.01 20.49
N GLY A 32 -1.51 -8.57 19.62
CA GLY A 32 -0.71 -9.77 19.90
C GLY A 32 -1.48 -11.09 19.77
N LYS A 33 -2.80 -11.06 19.57
CA LYS A 33 -3.58 -12.28 19.26
C LYS A 33 -3.49 -12.60 17.77
N THR A 34 -3.86 -13.83 17.47
CA THR A 34 -3.93 -14.35 16.10
C THR A 34 -5.38 -14.41 15.65
N VAL A 35 -5.63 -14.01 14.40
CA VAL A 35 -6.91 -14.19 13.70
C VAL A 35 -6.70 -15.08 12.48
N LEU A 36 -7.76 -15.74 12.03
CA LEU A 36 -7.72 -16.57 10.84
C LEU A 36 -8.09 -15.72 9.63
N LEU A 37 -7.19 -15.61 8.66
CA LEU A 37 -7.47 -15.00 7.37
C LEU A 37 -8.48 -15.88 6.61
N PRO A 38 -9.67 -15.36 6.26
CA PRO A 38 -10.66 -16.10 5.49
C PRO A 38 -10.11 -16.60 4.16
N ILE A 39 -10.71 -17.67 3.62
CA ILE A 39 -10.36 -18.33 2.33
C ILE A 39 -9.00 -19.04 2.38
N MET A 40 -7.95 -18.35 2.82
CA MET A 40 -6.59 -18.90 2.92
C MET A 40 -6.40 -19.78 4.16
N ASN A 41 -7.30 -19.69 5.16
CA ASN A 41 -7.19 -20.37 6.44
C ASN A 41 -5.81 -20.18 7.08
N ARG A 42 -5.22 -18.99 6.90
CA ARG A 42 -3.88 -18.65 7.38
C ARG A 42 -3.97 -17.88 8.69
N PRO A 43 -3.34 -18.34 9.78
CA PRO A 43 -3.24 -17.54 11.01
C PRO A 43 -2.37 -16.29 10.76
N ILE A 44 -2.87 -15.10 11.09
CA ILE A 44 -2.14 -13.84 11.01
C ILE A 44 -2.26 -13.05 12.34
N PRO A 45 -1.21 -12.36 12.79
CA PRO A 45 -1.24 -11.58 14.02
C PRO A 45 -2.07 -10.30 13.88
N VAL A 46 -2.60 -9.83 15.00
CA VAL A 46 -3.08 -8.45 15.16
C VAL A 46 -1.95 -7.61 15.76
N ILE A 47 -1.50 -6.59 15.03
CA ILE A 47 -0.39 -5.72 15.41
C ILE A 47 -0.89 -4.31 15.78
N ALA A 48 -0.08 -3.59 16.55
CA ALA A 48 -0.35 -2.20 16.91
C ALA A 48 0.53 -1.26 16.09
N ASP A 49 -0.07 -0.34 15.34
CA ASP A 49 0.66 0.68 14.58
C ASP A 49 -0.10 2.02 14.61
N GLU A 50 0.58 3.10 14.98
CA GLU A 50 -0.01 4.45 15.10
C GLU A 50 -0.40 5.04 13.74
N TYR A 51 0.06 4.46 12.63
CA TYR A 51 -0.38 4.84 11.28
C TYR A 51 -1.86 4.57 11.06
N VAL A 52 -2.47 3.64 11.82
CA VAL A 52 -3.87 3.28 11.66
C VAL A 52 -4.77 4.39 12.20
N ASP A 53 -5.61 4.94 11.33
CA ASP A 53 -6.67 5.88 11.70
C ASP A 53 -7.85 5.13 12.35
N MET A 54 -8.20 5.51 13.57
CA MET A 54 -9.28 4.90 14.35
C MET A 54 -10.67 5.24 13.79
N ASP A 55 -10.80 6.38 13.13
CA ASP A 55 -12.07 6.89 12.61
C ASP A 55 -12.35 6.41 11.18
N PHE A 56 -11.33 5.90 10.48
CA PHE A 56 -11.48 5.39 9.13
C PHE A 56 -11.97 3.94 9.10
N GLY A 57 -13.08 3.71 8.37
CA GLY A 57 -13.65 2.37 8.20
C GLY A 57 -14.06 1.76 9.54
N THR A 58 -13.36 0.72 9.97
CA THR A 58 -13.58 0.09 11.28
C THR A 58 -12.52 0.46 12.33
N GLY A 59 -11.44 1.16 11.96
CA GLY A 59 -10.19 1.21 12.74
C GLY A 59 -9.35 -0.08 12.65
N ALA A 60 -9.90 -1.10 11.98
CA ALA A 60 -9.34 -2.34 11.44
C ALA A 60 -8.68 -2.23 10.05
N VAL A 61 -7.36 -2.36 9.91
CA VAL A 61 -6.71 -2.37 8.58
C VAL A 61 -6.05 -3.72 8.27
N LYS A 62 -6.38 -4.33 7.13
CA LYS A 62 -5.63 -5.50 6.63
C LYS A 62 -4.26 -5.05 6.15
N ILE A 63 -3.23 -5.85 6.39
CA ILE A 63 -1.86 -5.52 6.00
C ILE A 63 -1.40 -6.49 4.92
N THR A 64 -1.26 -5.98 3.70
CA THR A 64 -0.75 -6.72 2.54
C THR A 64 0.56 -6.10 2.03
N PRO A 65 1.71 -6.37 2.67
CA PRO A 65 2.97 -5.65 2.37
C PRO A 65 3.44 -5.71 0.92
N ALA A 66 2.98 -6.68 0.12
CA ALA A 66 3.39 -6.84 -1.27
C ALA A 66 2.59 -5.99 -2.27
N HIS A 67 1.46 -5.38 -1.86
CA HIS A 67 0.46 -4.79 -2.77
C HIS A 67 -0.02 -3.38 -2.38
N ASP A 68 0.54 -2.79 -1.32
CA ASP A 68 0.29 -1.40 -0.92
C ASP A 68 1.56 -0.79 -0.30
N PRO A 69 1.95 0.45 -0.66
CA PRO A 69 3.16 1.08 -0.12
C PRO A 69 3.11 1.33 1.39
N ASN A 70 1.95 1.67 1.96
CA ASN A 70 1.81 1.91 3.40
C ASN A 70 1.87 0.59 4.17
N ASP A 71 1.22 -0.44 3.64
CA ASP A 71 1.32 -1.81 4.17
C ASP A 71 2.76 -2.34 4.08
N PHE A 72 3.51 -1.98 3.03
CA PHE A 72 4.92 -2.33 2.90
C PHE A 72 5.76 -1.72 4.02
N GLU A 73 5.59 -0.42 4.30
CA GLU A 73 6.29 0.28 5.37
C GLU A 73 5.91 -0.26 6.75
N MET A 74 4.62 -0.50 7.00
CA MET A 74 4.16 -1.19 8.23
C MET A 74 4.78 -2.59 8.32
N GLY A 75 4.77 -3.35 7.22
CA GLY A 75 5.38 -4.67 7.16
C GLY A 75 6.88 -4.66 7.45
N LEU A 76 7.60 -3.60 7.08
CA LEU A 76 9.00 -3.44 7.46
C LEU A 76 9.16 -3.19 8.97
N ARG A 77 8.39 -2.26 9.54
CA ARG A 77 8.44 -1.93 10.99
C ARG A 77 8.15 -3.14 11.87
N HIS A 78 7.19 -3.96 11.45
CA HIS A 78 6.72 -5.14 12.20
C HIS A 78 7.30 -6.47 11.71
N GLN A 79 8.28 -6.44 10.79
CA GLN A 79 8.95 -7.62 10.24
C GLN A 79 7.98 -8.67 9.66
N LEU A 80 6.92 -8.20 9.00
CA LEU A 80 5.91 -9.06 8.42
C LEU A 80 6.39 -9.72 7.11
N PRO A 81 5.97 -10.97 6.83
CA PRO A 81 6.20 -11.60 5.54
C PRO A 81 5.56 -10.80 4.40
N LYS A 82 6.11 -10.96 3.20
CA LYS A 82 5.68 -10.27 1.98
C LYS A 82 5.20 -11.32 0.99
N ILE A 83 3.89 -11.47 0.86
CA ILE A 83 3.27 -12.51 0.03
C ILE A 83 2.71 -11.87 -1.24
N ALA A 84 3.40 -12.06 -2.36
CA ALA A 84 2.98 -11.52 -3.65
C ALA A 84 1.91 -12.41 -4.30
N VAL A 85 0.64 -12.03 -4.17
CA VAL A 85 -0.52 -12.72 -4.77
C VAL A 85 -0.92 -12.24 -6.17
N ILE A 86 -0.46 -11.07 -6.64
CA ILE A 86 -0.67 -10.56 -8.00
C ILE A 86 0.69 -10.48 -8.70
N GLY A 87 0.77 -10.93 -9.95
CA GLY A 87 1.95 -10.90 -10.80
C GLY A 87 2.06 -9.65 -11.66
N GLU A 88 3.17 -9.52 -12.38
CA GLU A 88 3.45 -8.38 -13.28
C GLU A 88 2.47 -8.28 -14.47
N ASP A 89 1.80 -9.38 -14.80
CA ASP A 89 0.77 -9.47 -15.84
C ASP A 89 -0.65 -9.17 -15.32
N GLY A 90 -0.79 -8.81 -14.05
CA GLY A 90 -2.08 -8.55 -13.41
C GLY A 90 -2.88 -9.81 -13.07
N ARG A 91 -2.28 -11.01 -13.21
CA ARG A 91 -2.90 -12.29 -12.86
C ARG A 91 -2.49 -12.74 -11.47
N MET A 92 -3.33 -13.57 -10.87
CA MET A 92 -3.08 -14.12 -9.54
C MET A 92 -1.96 -15.16 -9.57
N THR A 93 -0.98 -15.07 -8.66
CA THR A 93 0.14 -16.02 -8.55
C THR A 93 -0.29 -17.30 -7.83
N ALA A 94 0.62 -18.29 -7.76
CA ALA A 94 0.41 -19.50 -6.96
C ALA A 94 0.13 -19.21 -5.46
N ALA A 95 0.60 -18.07 -4.93
CA ALA A 95 0.35 -17.68 -3.55
C ALA A 95 -1.12 -17.31 -3.28
N ALA A 96 -1.91 -17.04 -4.33
CA ALA A 96 -3.35 -16.79 -4.24
C ALA A 96 -4.19 -18.07 -4.05
N GLY A 97 -3.54 -19.23 -3.89
CA GLY A 97 -4.20 -20.52 -3.68
C GLY A 97 -5.09 -20.89 -4.86
N LYS A 98 -6.37 -21.20 -4.59
CA LYS A 98 -7.33 -21.65 -5.61
C LYS A 98 -7.65 -20.60 -6.68
N TYR A 99 -7.29 -19.34 -6.46
CA TYR A 99 -7.47 -18.26 -7.44
C TYR A 99 -6.28 -18.11 -8.39
N ALA A 100 -5.21 -18.91 -8.22
CA ALA A 100 -4.04 -18.85 -9.07
C ALA A 100 -4.38 -18.91 -10.56
N GLY A 101 -3.74 -18.05 -11.35
CA GLY A 101 -3.93 -17.95 -12.79
C GLY A 101 -5.13 -17.12 -13.25
N GLN A 102 -6.02 -16.67 -12.37
CA GLN A 102 -7.16 -15.79 -12.74
C GLN A 102 -6.69 -14.33 -12.95
N ASP A 103 -7.47 -13.54 -13.69
CA ASP A 103 -7.31 -12.08 -13.67
C ASP A 103 -7.68 -11.53 -12.30
N ARG A 104 -6.96 -10.50 -11.82
CA ARG A 104 -7.19 -9.92 -10.48
C ARG A 104 -8.62 -9.35 -10.28
N LEU A 105 -9.27 -8.84 -11.32
CA LEU A 105 -10.62 -8.29 -11.25
C LEU A 105 -11.68 -9.39 -11.25
N GLU A 106 -11.41 -10.51 -11.92
CA GLU A 106 -12.24 -11.70 -11.84
C GLU A 106 -12.13 -12.35 -10.44
N CYS A 107 -10.89 -12.48 -9.94
CA CYS A 107 -10.60 -12.97 -8.60
C CYS A 107 -11.32 -12.15 -7.53
N ARG A 108 -11.32 -10.81 -7.65
CA ARG A 108 -12.08 -9.89 -6.79
C ARG A 108 -13.54 -10.29 -6.66
N LYS A 109 -14.22 -10.56 -7.80
CA LYS A 109 -15.64 -10.95 -7.80
C LYS A 109 -15.85 -12.30 -7.09
N GLY A 110 -14.95 -13.26 -7.37
CA GLY A 110 -15.00 -14.59 -6.76
C GLY A 110 -14.79 -14.56 -5.24
N ILE A 111 -13.89 -13.71 -4.74
CA ILE A 111 -13.65 -13.54 -3.30
C ILE A 111 -14.88 -12.96 -2.61
N ILE A 112 -15.48 -11.91 -3.18
CA ILE A 112 -16.69 -11.29 -2.61
C ILE A 112 -17.80 -12.33 -2.48
N ALA A 113 -18.06 -13.10 -3.54
CA ALA A 113 -19.09 -14.14 -3.52
C ALA A 113 -18.82 -15.25 -2.49
N GLU A 114 -17.56 -15.64 -2.31
CA GLU A 114 -17.20 -16.64 -1.29
C GLU A 114 -17.34 -16.11 0.13
N LEU A 115 -16.93 -14.86 0.39
CA LEU A 115 -17.11 -14.23 1.69
C LEU A 115 -18.60 -14.09 2.04
N GLU A 116 -19.44 -13.75 1.06
CA GLU A 116 -20.89 -13.69 1.23
C GLU A 116 -21.48 -15.06 1.53
N ALA A 117 -21.13 -16.10 0.75
CA ALA A 117 -21.59 -17.47 0.97
C ALA A 117 -21.14 -18.04 2.33
N ALA A 118 -19.98 -17.63 2.83
CA ALA A 118 -19.46 -18.02 4.14
C ALA A 118 -20.03 -17.19 5.31
N GLY A 119 -20.85 -16.15 5.04
CA GLY A 119 -21.36 -15.24 6.07
C GLY A 119 -20.27 -14.38 6.71
N LEU A 120 -19.18 -14.11 5.98
CA LEU A 120 -18.03 -13.32 6.43
C LEU A 120 -17.98 -11.92 5.80
N LEU A 121 -18.93 -11.59 4.92
CA LEU A 121 -19.11 -10.25 4.36
C LEU A 121 -20.12 -9.47 5.21
N GLU A 122 -19.65 -8.47 5.96
CA GLU A 122 -20.51 -7.64 6.81
C GLU A 122 -21.38 -6.68 6.00
N LYS A 123 -20.76 -5.89 5.10
CA LYS A 123 -21.46 -4.92 4.24
C LYS A 123 -20.63 -4.57 3.01
N THR A 124 -21.31 -4.09 1.98
CA THR A 124 -20.70 -3.48 0.78
C THR A 124 -21.28 -2.09 0.59
N GLU A 125 -20.43 -1.08 0.39
CA GLU A 125 -20.86 0.29 0.15
C GLU A 125 -20.00 0.96 -0.93
N THR A 126 -20.58 1.93 -1.64
CA THR A 126 -19.83 2.71 -2.62
C THR A 126 -18.88 3.66 -1.91
N HIS A 127 -17.59 3.56 -2.23
CA HIS A 127 -16.55 4.38 -1.63
C HIS A 127 -15.75 5.13 -2.70
N VAL A 128 -15.88 6.46 -2.71
CA VAL A 128 -15.10 7.33 -3.58
C VAL A 128 -13.74 7.58 -2.93
N HIS A 129 -12.67 7.20 -3.63
CA HIS A 129 -11.30 7.38 -3.18
C HIS A 129 -10.37 7.62 -4.35
N ASN A 130 -9.15 8.07 -4.06
CA ASN A 130 -8.13 8.32 -5.07
C ASN A 130 -7.47 6.99 -5.48
N VAL A 131 -7.49 6.70 -6.77
CA VAL A 131 -6.79 5.55 -7.36
C VAL A 131 -5.65 6.07 -8.22
N GLY A 132 -4.45 5.52 -8.01
CA GLY A 132 -3.27 5.86 -8.82
C GLY A 132 -3.42 5.36 -10.25
N HIS A 133 -3.21 6.24 -11.23
CA HIS A 133 -3.25 5.92 -12.65
C HIS A 133 -1.90 6.23 -13.32
N CYS A 134 -1.57 5.45 -14.35
CA CYS A 134 -0.41 5.70 -15.18
C CYS A 134 -0.61 7.02 -15.93
N TYR A 135 0.28 7.99 -15.75
CA TYR A 135 0.18 9.30 -16.40
C TYR A 135 0.23 9.29 -17.94
N ARG A 136 0.54 8.14 -18.57
CA ARG A 136 0.62 8.01 -20.04
C ARG A 136 -0.55 7.26 -20.66
N CYS A 137 -0.99 6.17 -20.03
CA CYS A 137 -2.01 5.29 -20.60
C CYS A 137 -3.26 5.16 -19.74
N ASP A 138 -3.33 5.90 -18.63
CA ASP A 138 -4.47 6.01 -17.72
C ASP A 138 -4.94 4.68 -17.11
N SER A 139 -4.18 3.59 -17.24
CA SER A 139 -4.46 2.36 -16.53
C SER A 139 -4.19 2.51 -15.04
N SER A 140 -4.99 1.86 -14.20
CA SER A 140 -4.74 1.85 -12.75
C SER A 140 -3.43 1.14 -12.43
N VAL A 141 -2.59 1.78 -11.63
CA VAL A 141 -1.28 1.27 -11.21
C VAL A 141 -1.45 0.13 -10.22
N GLU A 142 -0.66 -0.92 -10.38
CA GLU A 142 -0.56 -2.03 -9.43
C GLU A 142 0.74 -1.90 -8.63
N PRO A 143 0.68 -1.70 -7.30
CA PRO A 143 1.87 -1.72 -6.45
C PRO A 143 2.43 -3.14 -6.39
N LEU A 144 3.70 -3.30 -6.77
CA LEU A 144 4.41 -4.57 -6.70
C LEU A 144 5.79 -4.35 -6.07
N ILE A 145 6.25 -5.33 -5.29
CA ILE A 145 7.64 -5.33 -4.80
C ILE A 145 8.55 -5.74 -5.94
N SER A 146 9.51 -4.88 -6.26
CA SER A 146 10.55 -5.16 -7.24
C SER A 146 11.89 -4.59 -6.81
N LYS A 147 12.99 -5.22 -7.21
CA LYS A 147 14.33 -4.68 -7.01
C LYS A 147 14.54 -3.57 -8.04
N GLN A 148 14.77 -2.35 -7.56
CA GLN A 148 14.92 -1.15 -8.38
C GLN A 148 16.14 -0.35 -7.93
N TRP A 149 16.64 0.52 -8.81
CA TRP A 149 17.68 1.47 -8.52
C TRP A 149 17.08 2.76 -7.96
N PHE A 150 17.58 3.18 -6.80
CA PHE A 150 17.15 4.39 -6.12
C PHE A 150 18.32 5.35 -5.93
N VAL A 151 18.02 6.64 -6.00
CA VAL A 151 18.94 7.71 -5.59
C VAL A 151 18.52 8.21 -4.22
N LYS A 152 19.46 8.25 -3.27
CA LYS A 152 19.23 8.82 -1.94
C LYS A 152 19.01 10.32 -2.07
N MET A 153 17.77 10.78 -1.88
CA MET A 153 17.39 12.15 -2.24
C MET A 153 17.70 13.17 -1.15
N GLU A 154 17.64 12.78 0.12
CA GLU A 154 17.92 13.65 1.27
C GLU A 154 19.19 14.53 1.11
N PRO A 155 20.39 13.99 0.80
CA PRO A 155 21.59 14.81 0.63
C PRO A 155 21.55 15.72 -0.60
N LEU A 156 20.76 15.38 -1.63
CA LEU A 156 20.60 16.19 -2.84
C LEU A 156 19.56 17.31 -2.64
N ALA A 157 18.53 17.04 -1.83
CA ALA A 157 17.46 17.98 -1.55
C ALA A 157 17.92 19.14 -0.67
N LYS A 158 18.77 18.84 0.32
CA LYS A 158 19.28 19.83 1.28
C LYS A 158 19.90 21.09 0.63
N PRO A 159 20.92 21.00 -0.25
CA PRO A 159 21.48 22.20 -0.87
C PRO A 159 20.46 22.94 -1.75
N ALA A 160 19.52 22.22 -2.37
CA ALA A 160 18.48 22.83 -3.20
C ALA A 160 17.42 23.59 -2.38
N ILE A 161 17.14 23.13 -1.15
CA ILE A 161 16.31 23.86 -0.17
C ILE A 161 17.06 25.10 0.32
N ASP A 162 18.35 24.98 0.65
CA ASP A 162 19.13 26.05 1.24
C ASP A 162 19.25 27.28 0.31
N ILE A 163 19.46 27.07 -1.00
CA ILE A 163 19.56 28.17 -1.98
C ILE A 163 18.24 28.93 -2.20
N VAL A 164 17.10 28.28 -1.92
CA VAL A 164 15.79 28.93 -2.00
C VAL A 164 15.51 29.68 -0.70
N LYS A 165 15.84 29.08 0.45
CA LYS A 165 15.67 29.72 1.77
C LYS A 165 16.57 30.93 1.98
N ASN A 166 17.78 30.93 1.39
CA ASN A 166 18.71 32.06 1.49
C ASN A 166 18.48 33.16 0.44
N GLY A 167 17.49 33.01 -0.44
CA GLY A 167 17.13 34.00 -1.46
C GLY A 167 18.03 34.03 -2.70
N ALA A 168 18.98 33.09 -2.84
CA ALA A 168 19.79 33.00 -4.06
C ALA A 168 18.98 32.57 -5.29
N VAL A 169 17.86 31.86 -5.07
CA VAL A 169 16.87 31.51 -6.09
C VAL A 169 15.51 32.06 -5.68
N GLU A 170 14.89 32.82 -6.57
CA GLU A 170 13.56 33.39 -6.39
C GLU A 170 12.56 32.76 -7.37
N PHE A 171 11.39 32.39 -6.87
CA PHE A 171 10.28 31.90 -7.71
C PHE A 171 9.31 33.03 -8.01
N ILE A 172 8.92 33.18 -9.28
CA ILE A 172 7.90 34.13 -9.73
C ILE A 172 6.69 33.35 -10.27
N PRO A 173 5.49 33.49 -9.66
CA PRO A 173 5.17 34.23 -8.43
C PRO A 173 5.66 33.55 -7.14
N GLU A 174 5.89 34.36 -6.08
CA GLU A 174 6.48 33.96 -4.79
C GLU A 174 5.78 32.78 -4.11
N ARG A 175 4.46 32.62 -4.31
CA ARG A 175 3.68 31.51 -3.75
C ARG A 175 4.25 30.13 -4.10
N PHE A 176 4.98 30.00 -5.22
CA PHE A 176 5.61 28.74 -5.63
C PHE A 176 6.78 28.32 -4.74
N THR A 177 7.42 29.25 -4.03
CA THR A 177 8.47 28.94 -3.03
C THR A 177 7.95 27.96 -2.00
N LYS A 178 6.75 28.19 -1.45
CA LYS A 178 6.13 27.29 -0.46
C LYS A 178 5.83 25.91 -1.05
N ILE A 179 5.38 25.85 -2.30
CA ILE A 179 5.06 24.59 -2.98
C ILE A 179 6.34 23.78 -3.19
N TYR A 180 7.40 24.43 -3.69
CA TYR A 180 8.71 23.82 -3.89
C TYR A 180 9.29 23.29 -2.58
N LEU A 181 9.33 24.12 -1.53
CA LEU A 181 9.89 23.73 -0.23
C LEU A 181 9.14 22.55 0.37
N ASN A 182 7.81 22.58 0.35
CA ASN A 182 7.00 21.46 0.84
C ASN A 182 7.32 20.15 0.09
N TRP A 183 7.52 20.22 -1.23
CA TRP A 183 7.88 19.05 -2.02
C TRP A 183 9.28 18.53 -1.68
N MET A 184 10.27 19.43 -1.60
CA MET A 184 11.66 19.06 -1.33
C MET A 184 11.89 18.57 0.11
N GLU A 185 11.19 19.13 1.09
CA GLU A 185 11.30 18.73 2.50
C GLU A 185 10.69 17.35 2.77
N ASN A 186 9.72 16.93 1.96
CA ASN A 186 9.04 15.64 2.08
C ASN A 186 9.45 14.62 0.99
N ILE A 187 10.53 14.91 0.25
CA ILE A 187 10.95 14.07 -0.87
C ILE A 187 11.40 12.69 -0.40
N ARG A 188 10.98 11.65 -1.12
CA ARG A 188 11.42 10.27 -0.91
C ARG A 188 12.52 9.92 -1.91
N ASP A 189 13.28 8.86 -1.61
CA ASP A 189 14.31 8.34 -2.51
C ASP A 189 13.73 8.04 -3.90
N TRP A 190 14.42 8.55 -4.92
CA TRP A 190 13.88 8.55 -6.27
C TRP A 190 14.20 7.23 -6.96
N CYS A 191 13.17 6.45 -7.27
CA CYS A 191 13.31 5.30 -8.16
C CYS A 191 13.68 5.77 -9.57
N ILE A 192 14.90 5.45 -10.02
CA ILE A 192 15.42 5.87 -11.33
C ILE A 192 15.38 4.75 -12.38
N SER A 193 15.24 3.49 -11.99
CA SER A 193 15.13 2.39 -12.95
C SER A 193 13.74 2.30 -13.56
N ARG A 194 13.68 1.88 -14.83
CA ARG A 194 12.45 1.70 -15.60
C ARG A 194 12.57 0.43 -16.43
N GLN A 195 11.49 -0.33 -16.55
CA GLN A 195 11.39 -1.51 -17.42
C GLN A 195 10.85 -1.09 -18.79
N LEU A 196 11.60 -0.22 -19.47
CA LEU A 196 11.25 0.32 -20.78
C LEU A 196 12.27 -0.11 -21.83
N TRP A 197 11.81 -0.26 -23.06
CA TRP A 197 12.66 -0.52 -24.23
C TRP A 197 13.45 0.71 -24.67
N TRP A 198 12.93 1.90 -24.38
CA TRP A 198 13.52 3.17 -24.78
C TRP A 198 14.08 3.93 -23.56
N GLY A 199 15.35 4.32 -23.65
CA GLY A 199 16.06 5.09 -22.63
C GLY A 199 17.53 4.69 -22.55
N HIS A 200 18.28 5.38 -21.69
CA HIS A 200 19.66 4.99 -21.41
C HIS A 200 19.68 3.73 -20.54
N ARG A 201 20.45 2.72 -20.95
CA ARG A 201 20.71 1.55 -20.12
C ARG A 201 21.53 1.98 -18.90
N ILE A 202 21.05 1.66 -17.70
CA ILE A 202 21.83 1.87 -16.47
C ILE A 202 23.13 1.05 -16.60
N PRO A 203 24.30 1.67 -16.41
CA PRO A 203 25.60 1.02 -16.59
C PRO A 203 25.83 -0.14 -15.61
#